data_AF-A0A7Y1V4T8-F1
#
_entry.id   AF-A0A7Y1V4T8-F1
#
_cell.length_a   1.000
_cell.length_b   1.000
_cell.length_c   1.000
_cell.angle_alpha   90.00
_cell.angle_beta   90.00
_cell.angle_gamma   90.00
#
_symmetry.space_group_name_H-M   'P 1'
#
loop_
_entity.id
_entity.type
_entity.pdbx_description
1 polymer ?
#
loop_
_entity_poly.entity_id
_entity_poly.type
_entity_poly.pdbx_seq_one_letter_code
_entity_poly.pdbx_strand_id
1 'polypeptide(L)'
;MKRTFQLCVLGFALALVACQKDEQSAGRIDETLLDLLQQRSDGAGLSHYMLPASDDFEEIPQDPNNPLSIAKVELGKHLYHETGLAIHPKYPEGLGTYSCASCHHARAGFQAGRQQGIGDGGFGFGAGGEGRQPHSIYFLDSIDVQPIRTPSAMNGAYQPNQLWNGQFGATHLNIGTESNWTVGSPKEVNNLGYEGLETQAIAGLAVHRMGIDHDFCNNTSYKEYFQKAYPNLSDEQKYTNEYAGLAISAYERTLLANRAPFQQWLRGDRNAMFESEKRGAMLFFGKGKCYECHTGPALNAMEFHALGMPDLNGPGVYGTSPDKAENRGRGGFTGNPADNYKFKVPQLYNLKDSPFFGHGGTFTSVREIIAYKNAAQPANSAVPASQLAEEFIPLDLSEEEINDLTLFVENALYDADLFRYEPALLPSGNCFPNNDVGTKNDLGCE
;
A
#
# COMPACT_ATOMS: atom_id res chain seq x y z
N MET A 1 29.80 -27.49 -54.43
CA MET A 1 30.05 -26.25 -53.67
C MET A 1 29.07 -25.09 -53.99
N LYS A 2 27.89 -25.33 -54.58
CA LYS A 2 26.90 -24.27 -54.91
C LYS A 2 25.56 -24.35 -54.15
N ARG A 3 25.31 -25.42 -53.36
CA ARG A 3 24.04 -25.60 -52.61
C ARG A 3 24.05 -25.04 -51.19
N THR A 4 25.22 -24.75 -50.61
CA THR A 4 25.34 -24.28 -49.22
C THR A 4 25.13 -22.77 -49.08
N PHE A 5 25.30 -21.99 -50.15
CA PHE A 5 25.20 -20.51 -50.10
C PHE A 5 23.76 -19.98 -50.18
N GLN A 6 22.83 -20.72 -50.81
CA GLN A 6 21.41 -20.31 -50.90
C GLN A 6 20.64 -20.50 -49.58
N LEU A 7 21.03 -21.47 -48.74
CA LEU A 7 20.39 -21.71 -47.43
C LEU A 7 20.72 -20.63 -46.40
N CYS A 8 21.94 -20.07 -46.41
CA CYS A 8 22.31 -18.97 -45.52
C CYS A 8 21.61 -17.66 -45.88
N VAL A 9 21.40 -17.38 -47.17
CA VAL A 9 20.70 -16.16 -47.62
C VAL A 9 19.20 -16.23 -47.34
N LEU A 10 18.57 -17.41 -47.47
CA LEU A 10 17.16 -17.60 -47.11
C LEU A 10 16.92 -17.47 -45.60
N GLY A 11 17.82 -18.02 -44.77
CA GLY A 11 17.76 -17.90 -43.31
C GLY A 11 17.90 -16.47 -42.82
N PHE A 12 18.78 -15.68 -43.45
CA PHE A 12 18.98 -14.26 -43.11
C PHE A 12 17.79 -13.38 -43.57
N ALA A 13 17.20 -13.66 -44.73
CA ALA A 13 16.01 -12.94 -45.21
C ALA A 13 14.75 -13.25 -44.37
N LEU A 14 14.57 -14.50 -43.92
CA LEU A 14 13.48 -14.88 -43.03
C LEU A 14 13.62 -14.24 -41.64
N ALA A 15 14.85 -14.12 -41.12
CA ALA A 15 15.11 -13.43 -39.86
C ALA A 15 14.79 -11.92 -39.95
N LEU A 16 15.16 -11.26 -41.05
CA LEU A 16 14.89 -9.83 -41.25
C LEU A 16 13.39 -9.52 -41.41
N VAL A 17 12.63 -10.38 -42.11
CA VAL A 17 11.17 -10.21 -42.28
C VAL A 17 10.41 -10.50 -40.98
N ALA A 18 10.88 -11.46 -40.17
CA ALA A 18 10.33 -11.70 -38.84
C ALA A 18 10.58 -10.50 -37.91
N CYS A 19 11.80 -9.96 -37.86
CA CYS A 19 12.11 -8.75 -37.10
C CYS A 19 11.24 -7.55 -37.49
N GLN A 20 11.04 -7.29 -38.78
CA GLN A 20 10.18 -6.18 -39.23
C GLN A 20 8.71 -6.36 -38.84
N LYS A 21 8.21 -7.59 -38.87
CA LYS A 21 6.83 -7.89 -38.49
C LYS A 21 6.61 -7.72 -37.00
N ASP A 22 7.58 -8.14 -36.19
CA ASP A 22 7.56 -8.02 -34.73
C ASP A 22 7.64 -6.53 -34.31
N GLU A 23 8.53 -5.74 -34.91
CA GLU A 23 8.59 -4.28 -34.69
C GLU A 23 7.29 -3.56 -35.08
N GLN A 24 6.67 -3.96 -36.21
CA GLN A 24 5.41 -3.37 -36.66
C GLN A 24 4.22 -3.76 -35.77
N SER A 25 4.20 -4.98 -35.21
CA SER A 25 3.17 -5.37 -34.24
C SER A 25 3.35 -4.68 -32.89
N ALA A 26 4.60 -4.54 -32.42
CA ALA A 26 4.92 -3.85 -31.18
C ALA A 26 4.53 -2.36 -31.25
N GLY A 27 4.89 -1.68 -32.35
CA GLY A 27 4.48 -0.28 -32.58
C GLY A 27 2.96 -0.09 -32.56
N ARG A 28 2.20 -1.05 -33.10
CA ARG A 28 0.73 -1.00 -33.11
C ARG A 28 0.12 -1.16 -31.72
N ILE A 29 0.66 -2.02 -30.85
CA ILE A 29 0.10 -2.22 -29.50
C ILE A 29 0.33 -0.98 -28.62
N ASP A 30 1.48 -0.32 -28.76
CA ASP A 30 1.80 0.89 -28.02
C ASP A 30 0.86 2.03 -28.41
N GLU A 31 0.66 2.27 -29.70
CA GLU A 31 -0.29 3.26 -30.22
C GLU A 31 -1.72 2.99 -29.72
N THR A 32 -2.16 1.73 -29.76
CA THR A 32 -3.51 1.36 -29.31
C THR A 32 -3.68 1.59 -27.81
N LEU A 33 -2.69 1.25 -26.99
CA LEU A 33 -2.74 1.48 -25.55
C LEU A 33 -2.72 2.98 -25.21
N LEU A 34 -1.93 3.78 -25.93
CA LEU A 34 -1.91 5.24 -25.78
C LEU A 34 -3.28 5.86 -26.08
N ASP A 35 -3.90 5.47 -27.20
CA ASP A 35 -5.24 5.94 -27.58
C ASP A 35 -6.29 5.56 -26.53
N LEU A 36 -6.18 4.34 -25.99
CA LEU A 36 -7.08 3.86 -24.94
C LEU A 36 -6.94 4.69 -23.66
N LEU A 37 -5.71 4.90 -23.18
CA LEU A 37 -5.46 5.73 -22.00
C LEU A 37 -5.92 7.18 -22.20
N GLN A 38 -5.69 7.74 -23.38
CA GLN A 38 -6.18 9.08 -23.73
C GLN A 38 -7.71 9.16 -23.60
N GLN A 39 -8.43 8.14 -24.06
CA GLN A 39 -9.90 8.06 -23.94
C GLN A 39 -10.38 7.86 -22.50
N ARG A 40 -9.55 7.33 -21.60
CA ARG A 40 -9.88 7.05 -20.18
C ARG A 40 -9.37 8.09 -19.18
N SER A 41 -8.73 9.15 -19.68
CA SER A 41 -8.08 10.19 -18.86
C SER A 41 -8.94 11.44 -18.64
N ASP A 42 -10.21 11.44 -19.07
CA ASP A 42 -11.09 12.61 -19.03
C ASP A 42 -10.49 13.91 -19.61
N GLY A 43 -9.63 13.74 -20.64
CA GLY A 43 -8.96 14.84 -21.33
C GLY A 43 -7.63 15.28 -20.73
N ALA A 44 -7.22 14.74 -19.57
CA ALA A 44 -5.92 15.02 -18.95
C ALA A 44 -4.74 14.32 -19.65
N GLY A 45 -5.01 13.33 -20.51
CA GLY A 45 -3.99 12.56 -21.20
C GLY A 45 -3.17 11.66 -20.27
N LEU A 46 -1.97 11.28 -20.71
CA LEU A 46 -1.15 10.31 -19.99
C LEU A 46 -0.72 10.76 -18.59
N SER A 47 -0.58 12.07 -18.36
CA SER A 47 -0.22 12.60 -17.04
C SER A 47 -1.22 12.24 -15.95
N HIS A 48 -2.47 11.93 -16.31
CA HIS A 48 -3.48 11.38 -15.39
C HIS A 48 -3.01 10.11 -14.66
N TYR A 49 -2.12 9.33 -15.27
CA TYR A 49 -1.64 8.06 -14.72
C TYR A 49 -0.20 8.13 -14.18
N MET A 50 0.45 9.28 -14.26
CA MET A 50 1.86 9.42 -13.89
C MET A 50 2.03 9.75 -12.42
N LEU A 51 2.88 8.99 -11.74
CA LEU A 51 3.40 9.31 -10.42
C LEU A 51 4.58 10.28 -10.57
N PRO A 52 4.68 11.34 -9.76
CA PRO A 52 5.83 12.24 -9.74
C PRO A 52 7.06 11.53 -9.17
N ALA A 53 8.22 12.20 -9.24
CA ALA A 53 9.40 11.76 -8.50
C ALA A 53 9.11 11.85 -6.98
N SER A 54 9.69 10.96 -6.18
CA SER A 54 9.37 10.88 -4.73
C SER A 54 9.95 12.03 -3.92
N ASP A 55 10.88 12.78 -4.51
CA ASP A 55 11.52 14.00 -4.00
C ASP A 55 10.97 15.28 -4.66
N ASP A 56 10.05 15.16 -5.63
CA ASP A 56 9.36 16.29 -6.23
C ASP A 56 8.10 16.63 -5.43
N PHE A 57 8.33 17.22 -4.25
CA PHE A 57 7.27 17.43 -3.27
C PHE A 57 6.13 18.29 -3.82
N GLU A 58 6.40 19.28 -4.67
CA GLU A 58 5.38 20.18 -5.21
C GLU A 58 4.30 19.43 -6.01
N GLU A 59 4.64 18.29 -6.61
CA GLU A 59 3.74 17.46 -7.42
C GLU A 59 3.07 16.31 -6.64
N ILE A 60 3.51 16.04 -5.40
CA ILE A 60 2.91 15.03 -4.54
C ILE A 60 1.69 15.65 -3.84
N PRO A 61 0.49 15.03 -3.84
CA PRO A 61 -0.64 15.54 -3.07
C PRO A 61 -0.32 15.60 -1.57
N GLN A 62 -0.68 16.71 -0.92
CA GLN A 62 -0.34 16.98 0.48
C GLN A 62 -1.51 17.56 1.25
N ASP A 63 -1.51 17.30 2.56
CA ASP A 63 -2.39 18.01 3.48
C ASP A 63 -1.93 19.48 3.58
N PRO A 64 -2.84 20.46 3.41
CA PRO A 64 -2.50 21.88 3.46
C PRO A 64 -1.94 22.35 4.82
N ASN A 65 -2.26 21.65 5.91
CA ASN A 65 -1.76 21.88 7.26
C ASN A 65 -0.47 21.10 7.56
N ASN A 66 -0.02 20.21 6.66
CA ASN A 66 1.25 19.48 6.80
C ASN A 66 2.09 19.49 5.50
N PRO A 67 2.49 20.67 4.99
CA PRO A 67 3.24 20.76 3.74
C PRO A 67 4.61 20.06 3.83
N LEU A 68 4.96 19.23 2.86
CA LEU A 68 6.20 18.46 2.82
C LEU A 68 7.44 19.36 2.84
N SER A 69 8.49 18.84 3.46
CA SER A 69 9.84 19.41 3.38
C SER A 69 10.85 18.28 3.52
N ILE A 70 12.08 18.50 3.02
CA ILE A 70 13.14 17.48 3.09
C ILE A 70 13.35 17.03 4.53
N ALA A 71 13.45 17.99 5.47
CA ALA A 71 13.68 17.70 6.88
C ALA A 71 12.53 16.91 7.54
N LYS A 72 11.26 17.19 7.18
CA LYS A 72 10.10 16.43 7.71
C LYS A 72 10.06 15.01 7.15
N VAL A 73 10.32 14.86 5.85
CA VAL A 73 10.38 13.54 5.20
C VAL A 73 11.53 12.70 5.77
N GLU A 74 12.70 13.30 5.98
CA GLU A 74 13.85 12.61 6.61
C GLU A 74 13.55 12.17 8.04
N LEU A 75 12.98 13.07 8.87
CA LEU A 75 12.55 12.72 10.23
C LEU A 75 11.51 11.60 10.20
N GLY A 76 10.51 11.71 9.33
CA GLY A 76 9.45 10.72 9.15
C GLY A 76 9.99 9.35 8.77
N LYS A 77 10.93 9.30 7.82
CA LYS A 77 11.58 8.06 7.37
C LYS A 77 12.26 7.35 8.54
N HIS A 78 12.96 8.09 9.41
CA HIS A 78 13.58 7.49 10.59
C HIS A 78 12.54 7.02 11.61
N LEU A 79 11.57 7.87 11.97
CA LEU A 79 10.53 7.53 12.96
C LEU A 79 9.66 6.35 12.53
N TYR A 80 9.32 6.24 11.25
CA TYR A 80 8.53 5.14 10.71
C TYR A 80 9.18 3.77 10.96
N HIS A 81 10.51 3.71 10.93
CA HIS A 81 11.29 2.49 11.15
C HIS A 81 11.81 2.37 12.59
N GLU A 82 11.61 3.38 13.43
CA GLU A 82 12.23 3.46 14.75
C GLU A 82 11.57 2.53 15.75
N THR A 83 12.27 1.46 16.11
CA THR A 83 11.79 0.50 17.09
C THR A 83 11.82 1.03 18.52
N GLY A 84 12.64 2.05 18.79
CA GLY A 84 12.69 2.74 20.08
C GLY A 84 11.40 3.48 20.46
N LEU A 85 10.47 3.66 19.51
CA LEU A 85 9.16 4.26 19.81
C LEU A 85 8.21 3.30 20.53
N ALA A 86 8.50 2.00 20.56
CA ALA A 86 7.73 1.00 21.29
C ALA A 86 7.91 1.14 22.81
N ILE A 87 7.22 2.10 23.43
CA ILE A 87 7.41 2.49 24.84
C ILE A 87 6.25 2.09 25.77
N HIS A 88 5.13 1.61 25.24
CA HIS A 88 3.97 1.18 26.04
C HIS A 88 3.52 -0.28 25.80
N PRO A 89 4.44 -1.25 25.61
CA PRO A 89 4.07 -2.63 25.33
C PRO A 89 3.27 -3.26 26.48
N LYS A 90 2.51 -4.31 26.17
CA LYS A 90 1.77 -5.09 27.18
C LYS A 90 2.70 -5.80 28.17
N TYR A 91 3.87 -6.22 27.70
CA TYR A 91 4.90 -6.89 28.50
C TYR A 91 6.25 -6.19 28.30
N PRO A 92 7.15 -6.23 29.30
CA PRO A 92 8.47 -5.60 29.20
C PRO A 92 9.31 -6.02 27.99
N GLU A 93 9.15 -7.26 27.52
CA GLU A 93 9.84 -7.83 26.36
C GLU A 93 9.49 -7.13 25.04
N GLY A 94 8.35 -6.46 24.96
CA GLY A 94 7.97 -5.66 23.80
C GLY A 94 8.69 -4.32 23.71
N LEU A 95 9.37 -3.87 24.79
CA LEU A 95 9.94 -2.53 24.88
C LEU A 95 11.05 -2.35 23.83
N GLY A 96 10.89 -1.35 22.96
CA GLY A 96 11.89 -1.03 21.95
C GLY A 96 12.04 -2.07 20.84
N THR A 97 11.03 -2.90 20.56
CA THR A 97 11.16 -4.04 19.64
C THR A 97 10.43 -3.93 18.30
N TYR A 98 9.51 -2.98 18.13
CA TYR A 98 8.66 -2.87 16.94
C TYR A 98 8.43 -1.42 16.51
N SER A 99 8.03 -1.21 15.26
CA SER A 99 7.79 0.09 14.62
C SER A 99 6.64 -0.02 13.60
N CYS A 100 6.33 1.05 12.86
CA CYS A 100 5.40 0.97 11.72
C CYS A 100 5.89 -0.07 10.68
N ALA A 101 7.22 -0.11 10.47
CA ALA A 101 7.85 -1.04 9.53
C ALA A 101 7.71 -2.52 9.92
N SER A 102 7.36 -2.84 11.18
CA SER A 102 7.06 -4.22 11.60
C SER A 102 5.91 -4.86 10.81
N CYS A 103 4.94 -4.04 10.39
CA CYS A 103 3.79 -4.47 9.59
C CYS A 103 3.78 -3.91 8.17
N HIS A 104 4.59 -2.88 7.88
CA HIS A 104 4.59 -2.17 6.61
C HIS A 104 6.03 -1.93 6.10
N HIS A 105 6.65 -2.95 5.51
CA HIS A 105 8.06 -2.91 5.09
C HIS A 105 8.25 -3.09 3.58
N ALA A 106 9.36 -2.57 3.04
CA ALA A 106 9.65 -2.59 1.61
C ALA A 106 9.67 -4.02 1.01
N ARG A 107 10.12 -5.01 1.79
CA ARG A 107 10.22 -6.43 1.40
C ARG A 107 8.88 -7.09 1.01
N ALA A 108 7.75 -6.49 1.37
CA ALA A 108 6.42 -6.97 1.03
C ALA A 108 5.56 -5.84 0.42
N GLY A 109 6.15 -4.93 -0.34
CA GLY A 109 5.41 -3.82 -0.97
C GLY A 109 4.76 -2.87 0.02
N PHE A 110 5.42 -2.62 1.17
CA PHE A 110 4.88 -1.89 2.33
C PHE A 110 3.58 -2.47 2.90
N GLN A 111 3.41 -3.79 2.77
CA GLN A 111 2.40 -4.59 3.45
C GLN A 111 3.09 -5.52 4.46
N ALA A 112 2.28 -6.32 5.16
CA ALA A 112 2.81 -7.40 5.99
C ALA A 112 3.09 -8.62 5.11
N GLY A 113 4.26 -9.26 5.29
CA GLY A 113 4.63 -10.54 4.67
C GLY A 113 3.81 -11.77 5.12
N ARG A 114 2.67 -11.53 5.76
CA ARG A 114 1.79 -12.52 6.39
C ARG A 114 0.33 -12.04 6.34
N GLN A 115 -0.62 -12.92 6.62
CA GLN A 115 -2.06 -12.61 6.50
C GLN A 115 -2.50 -11.47 7.44
N GLN A 116 -2.07 -11.51 8.70
CA GLN A 116 -2.31 -10.50 9.73
C GLN A 116 -0.98 -10.02 10.33
N GLY A 117 -0.73 -8.71 10.33
CA GLY A 117 0.48 -8.13 10.92
C GLY A 117 0.52 -8.31 12.44
N ILE A 118 1.72 -8.31 13.02
CA ILE A 118 1.92 -8.35 14.49
C ILE A 118 2.92 -7.26 14.88
N GLY A 119 2.44 -6.27 15.65
CA GLY A 119 3.25 -5.23 16.27
C GLY A 119 3.84 -5.70 17.61
N ASP A 120 3.36 -5.10 18.71
CA ASP A 120 3.64 -5.54 20.07
C ASP A 120 3.30 -7.02 20.29
N GLY A 121 4.21 -7.74 20.95
CA GLY A 121 4.09 -9.19 21.15
C GLY A 121 4.47 -10.03 19.94
N GLY A 122 5.08 -9.45 18.90
CA GLY A 122 5.72 -10.18 17.81
C GLY A 122 7.16 -10.59 18.14
N PHE A 123 7.61 -11.70 17.54
CA PHE A 123 8.97 -12.22 17.65
C PHE A 123 9.43 -12.77 16.30
N GLY A 124 10.70 -12.56 15.96
CA GLY A 124 11.27 -12.94 14.67
C GLY A 124 10.78 -12.07 13.51
N PHE A 125 11.29 -12.35 12.32
CA PHE A 125 10.88 -11.68 11.09
C PHE A 125 10.98 -12.58 9.86
N GLY A 126 11.94 -13.51 9.83
CA GLY A 126 12.31 -14.21 8.59
C GLY A 126 13.02 -13.27 7.61
N ALA A 127 12.95 -13.58 6.31
CA ALA A 127 13.61 -12.79 5.28
C ALA A 127 12.75 -11.60 4.80
N GLY A 128 11.43 -11.75 4.83
CA GLY A 128 10.44 -10.82 4.27
C GLY A 128 9.21 -10.62 5.16
N GLY A 129 9.29 -10.87 6.47
CA GLY A 129 8.20 -10.69 7.43
C GLY A 129 7.32 -11.93 7.64
N GLU A 130 7.54 -13.00 6.87
CA GLU A 130 6.81 -14.27 6.95
C GLU A 130 7.08 -15.03 8.26
N GLY A 131 8.26 -14.83 8.84
CA GLY A 131 8.71 -15.50 10.06
C GLY A 131 8.28 -14.82 11.35
N ARG A 132 7.69 -13.62 11.28
CA ARG A 132 7.11 -12.93 12.44
C ARG A 132 6.10 -13.89 13.08
N GLN A 133 6.05 -14.01 14.40
CA GLN A 133 5.08 -14.85 15.10
C GLN A 133 4.77 -14.29 16.49
N PRO A 134 3.65 -14.70 17.14
CA PRO A 134 3.42 -14.32 18.52
C PRO A 134 4.58 -14.76 19.41
N HIS A 135 5.06 -13.86 20.26
CA HIS A 135 6.05 -14.19 21.27
C HIS A 135 5.43 -15.15 22.29
N SER A 136 6.18 -16.19 22.66
CA SER A 136 5.73 -17.27 23.55
C SER A 136 5.27 -16.84 24.96
N ILE A 137 5.57 -15.62 25.38
CA ILE A 137 5.23 -15.10 26.71
C ILE A 137 3.96 -14.23 26.71
N TYR A 138 3.50 -13.82 25.53
CA TYR A 138 2.26 -13.04 25.40
C TYR A 138 1.05 -13.97 25.39
N PHE A 139 -0.03 -13.54 26.04
CA PHE A 139 -1.34 -14.12 25.75
C PHE A 139 -1.81 -13.65 24.36
N LEU A 140 -2.45 -14.53 23.59
CA LEU A 140 -2.86 -14.24 22.22
C LEU A 140 -3.96 -13.16 22.10
N ASP A 141 -4.65 -12.84 23.19
CA ASP A 141 -5.59 -11.72 23.27
C ASP A 141 -4.92 -10.38 23.62
N SER A 142 -3.62 -10.40 23.93
CA SER A 142 -2.84 -9.23 24.34
C SER A 142 -1.88 -8.71 23.27
N ILE A 143 -1.58 -9.53 22.26
CA ILE A 143 -0.75 -9.13 21.10
C ILE A 143 -1.44 -8.01 20.31
N ASP A 144 -0.63 -7.15 19.69
CA ASP A 144 -1.11 -6.08 18.83
C ASP A 144 -1.24 -6.58 17.38
N VAL A 145 -2.49 -6.77 16.97
CA VAL A 145 -2.88 -7.26 15.64
C VAL A 145 -4.08 -6.47 15.12
N GLN A 146 -4.10 -6.24 13.81
CA GLN A 146 -5.19 -5.50 13.18
C GLN A 146 -6.42 -6.41 12.96
N PRO A 147 -7.65 -5.90 13.15
CA PRO A 147 -8.88 -6.67 12.94
C PRO A 147 -9.20 -6.95 11.45
N ILE A 148 -8.44 -6.33 10.54
CA ILE A 148 -8.57 -6.42 9.08
C ILE A 148 -7.15 -6.40 8.49
N ARG A 149 -6.96 -6.90 7.26
CA ARG A 149 -5.62 -6.93 6.65
C ARG A 149 -5.02 -5.53 6.61
N THR A 150 -3.75 -5.43 7.00
CA THR A 150 -2.96 -4.21 6.88
C THR A 150 -2.91 -3.75 5.41
N PRO A 151 -3.40 -2.55 5.07
CA PRO A 151 -3.27 -2.01 3.72
C PRO A 151 -1.81 -1.66 3.40
N SER A 152 -1.45 -1.60 2.12
CA SER A 152 -0.13 -1.09 1.72
C SER A 152 0.01 0.39 2.08
N ALA A 153 1.18 0.80 2.57
CA ALA A 153 1.51 2.22 2.76
C ALA A 153 1.93 2.90 1.43
N MET A 154 2.15 2.13 0.35
CA MET A 154 2.50 2.69 -0.95
C MET A 154 1.38 3.57 -1.51
N ASN A 155 1.77 4.63 -2.20
CA ASN A 155 0.91 5.57 -2.92
C ASN A 155 -0.18 6.19 -2.02
N GLY A 156 0.04 6.25 -0.71
CA GLY A 156 -0.91 6.79 0.26
C GLY A 156 -1.26 8.26 0.02
N ALA A 157 -0.37 9.03 -0.63
CA ALA A 157 -0.61 10.43 -0.99
C ALA A 157 -1.90 10.65 -1.79
N TYR A 158 -2.32 9.65 -2.58
CA TYR A 158 -3.52 9.71 -3.42
C TYR A 158 -4.79 9.23 -2.68
N GLN A 159 -4.76 9.21 -1.34
CA GLN A 159 -5.86 8.73 -0.50
C GLN A 159 -6.13 9.71 0.65
N PRO A 160 -6.97 10.72 0.41
CA PRO A 160 -7.27 11.74 1.43
C PRO A 160 -7.99 11.20 2.67
N ASN A 161 -8.71 10.07 2.58
CA ASN A 161 -9.20 9.33 3.75
C ASN A 161 -8.59 7.92 3.78
N GLN A 162 -8.09 7.50 4.93
CA GLN A 162 -7.28 6.29 5.11
C GLN A 162 -8.04 5.12 5.75
N LEU A 163 -7.40 3.95 5.73
CA LEU A 163 -7.95 2.63 6.07
C LEU A 163 -9.01 2.11 5.10
N TRP A 164 -9.31 0.81 5.18
CA TRP A 164 -10.27 0.14 4.31
C TRP A 164 -11.70 0.72 4.39
N ASN A 165 -12.09 1.28 5.52
CA ASN A 165 -13.40 1.90 5.74
C ASN A 165 -13.39 3.44 5.61
N GLY A 166 -12.22 4.06 5.38
CA GLY A 166 -12.09 5.50 5.21
C GLY A 166 -12.25 6.33 6.48
N GLN A 167 -12.18 5.72 7.68
CA GLN A 167 -12.54 6.43 8.92
C GLN A 167 -11.54 7.52 9.37
N PHE A 168 -10.34 7.54 8.80
CA PHE A 168 -9.30 8.50 9.16
C PHE A 168 -9.15 9.60 8.10
N GLY A 169 -9.07 10.84 8.57
CA GLY A 169 -9.07 12.08 7.78
C GLY A 169 -10.34 12.88 8.05
N ALA A 170 -10.19 14.15 8.42
CA ALA A 170 -11.26 15.08 8.77
C ALA A 170 -11.95 15.70 7.55
N THR A 171 -11.36 15.54 6.37
CA THR A 171 -11.71 16.23 5.13
C THR A 171 -12.39 15.28 4.13
N HIS A 172 -12.75 15.80 2.95
CA HIS A 172 -13.33 15.05 1.84
C HIS A 172 -14.58 14.24 2.24
N LEU A 173 -14.53 12.91 2.16
CA LEU A 173 -15.69 12.03 2.38
C LEU A 173 -16.11 11.92 3.85
N ASN A 174 -15.37 12.53 4.76
CA ASN A 174 -15.67 12.53 6.19
C ASN A 174 -16.22 13.86 6.70
N ILE A 175 -16.35 14.89 5.84
CA ILE A 175 -17.11 16.10 6.17
C ILE A 175 -18.56 15.70 6.47
N GLY A 176 -19.10 16.13 7.62
CA GLY A 176 -20.45 15.74 8.06
C GLY A 176 -20.51 14.42 8.84
N THR A 177 -19.36 13.80 9.14
CA THR A 177 -19.27 12.56 9.95
C THR A 177 -18.76 12.81 11.37
N GLU A 178 -18.69 14.06 11.82
CA GLU A 178 -18.06 14.49 13.08
C GLU A 178 -18.68 13.79 14.30
N SER A 179 -19.97 13.45 14.26
CA SER A 179 -20.64 12.68 15.31
C SER A 179 -20.06 11.28 15.51
N ASN A 180 -19.35 10.73 14.52
CA ASN A 180 -18.72 9.41 14.56
C ASN A 180 -17.25 9.49 15.03
N TRP A 181 -16.71 10.68 15.28
CA TRP A 181 -15.33 10.89 15.76
C TRP A 181 -15.26 10.73 17.28
N THR A 182 -15.54 9.51 17.74
CA THR A 182 -15.78 9.18 19.15
C THR A 182 -14.58 9.51 20.04
N VAL A 183 -14.82 10.30 21.10
CA VAL A 183 -13.85 10.65 22.15
C VAL A 183 -13.27 9.40 22.82
N GLY A 184 -11.96 9.41 23.07
CA GLY A 184 -11.21 8.29 23.64
C GLY A 184 -10.99 7.13 22.67
N SER A 185 -11.39 7.27 21.41
CA SER A 185 -11.11 6.31 20.34
C SER A 185 -10.09 6.89 19.35
N PRO A 186 -9.44 6.05 18.53
CA PRO A 186 -8.53 6.53 17.49
C PRO A 186 -9.17 7.53 16.50
N LYS A 187 -10.50 7.49 16.34
CA LYS A 187 -11.24 8.40 15.46
C LYS A 187 -11.30 9.83 15.99
N GLU A 188 -11.02 10.06 17.27
CA GLU A 188 -10.97 11.41 17.86
C GLU A 188 -9.92 12.29 17.19
N VAL A 189 -8.84 11.69 16.65
CA VAL A 189 -7.76 12.40 15.95
C VAL A 189 -8.26 13.17 14.73
N ASN A 190 -9.39 12.78 14.12
CA ASN A 190 -10.03 13.56 13.05
C ASN A 190 -10.36 15.00 13.49
N ASN A 191 -10.58 15.27 14.79
CA ASN A 191 -10.85 16.62 15.28
C ASN A 191 -9.66 17.58 15.11
N LEU A 192 -8.46 17.07 14.82
CA LEU A 192 -7.29 17.90 14.51
C LEU A 192 -7.37 18.54 13.11
N GLY A 193 -8.28 18.08 12.24
CA GLY A 193 -8.53 18.70 10.95
C GLY A 193 -7.60 18.24 9.81
N TYR A 194 -6.77 17.23 10.03
CA TYR A 194 -5.87 16.69 9.00
C TYR A 194 -6.56 15.67 8.09
N GLU A 195 -5.98 15.42 6.93
CA GLU A 195 -6.26 14.31 6.01
C GLU A 195 -5.85 12.97 6.63
N GLY A 196 -6.12 11.90 5.90
CA GLY A 196 -6.06 10.56 6.42
C GLY A 196 -4.65 10.08 6.78
N LEU A 197 -3.59 10.46 6.06
CA LEU A 197 -2.22 9.99 6.38
C LEU A 197 -1.71 10.57 7.68
N GLU A 198 -1.90 11.87 7.88
CA GLU A 198 -1.59 12.55 9.14
C GLU A 198 -2.40 11.93 10.29
N THR A 199 -3.72 11.81 10.10
CA THR A 199 -4.61 11.23 11.12
C THR A 199 -4.20 9.81 11.49
N GLN A 200 -3.94 8.95 10.49
CA GLN A 200 -3.64 7.54 10.73
C GLN A 200 -2.28 7.34 11.38
N ALA A 201 -1.28 8.16 11.04
CA ALA A 201 0.03 8.11 11.67
C ALA A 201 -0.03 8.56 13.14
N ILE A 202 -0.75 9.66 13.44
CA ILE A 202 -0.92 10.17 14.82
C ILE A 202 -1.69 9.15 15.67
N ALA A 203 -2.82 8.65 15.16
CA ALA A 203 -3.62 7.64 15.86
C ALA A 203 -2.86 6.32 16.00
N GLY A 204 -2.11 5.93 14.97
CA GLY A 204 -1.35 4.69 14.88
C GLY A 204 -0.29 4.56 15.97
N LEU A 205 0.39 5.66 16.32
CA LEU A 205 1.34 5.66 17.45
C LEU A 205 0.66 5.16 18.73
N ALA A 206 -0.49 5.73 19.10
CA ALA A 206 -1.21 5.34 20.31
C ALA A 206 -1.83 3.92 20.20
N VAL A 207 -2.48 3.61 19.07
CA VAL A 207 -3.13 2.31 18.83
C VAL A 207 -2.12 1.16 18.96
N HIS A 208 -0.94 1.35 18.40
CA HIS A 208 0.12 0.37 18.39
C HIS A 208 1.09 0.52 19.57
N ARG A 209 0.69 1.23 20.64
CA ARG A 209 1.44 1.31 21.91
C ARG A 209 2.85 1.90 21.75
N MET A 210 3.02 2.71 20.72
CA MET A 210 4.19 3.53 20.49
C MET A 210 3.99 4.95 21.05
N GLY A 211 5.07 5.71 21.13
CA GLY A 211 5.00 7.11 21.49
C GLY A 211 6.33 7.81 21.37
N ILE A 212 6.28 9.14 21.46
CA ILE A 212 7.47 9.98 21.56
C ILE A 212 7.75 10.29 23.02
N ASP A 213 8.98 10.00 23.42
CA ASP A 213 9.52 10.35 24.72
C ASP A 213 10.58 11.45 24.59
N HIS A 214 10.54 12.40 25.54
CA HIS A 214 11.45 13.53 25.56
C HIS A 214 12.91 13.11 25.78
N ASP A 215 13.15 12.15 26.68
CA ASP A 215 14.49 11.68 26.98
C ASP A 215 15.05 10.90 25.80
N PHE A 216 14.23 10.09 25.14
CA PHE A 216 14.58 9.43 23.89
C PHE A 216 15.03 10.44 22.83
N CYS A 217 14.24 11.48 22.57
CA CYS A 217 14.61 12.49 21.58
C CYS A 217 15.87 13.27 21.97
N ASN A 218 16.04 13.64 23.23
CA ASN A 218 17.17 14.43 23.70
C ASN A 218 18.49 13.67 23.78
N ASN A 219 18.45 12.35 24.02
CA ASN A 219 19.63 11.51 24.17
C ASN A 219 20.04 10.80 22.88
N THR A 220 19.36 11.07 21.78
CA THR A 220 19.65 10.52 20.44
C THR A 220 19.79 11.65 19.42
N SER A 221 20.20 11.33 18.19
CA SER A 221 20.26 12.32 17.11
C SER A 221 18.87 12.83 16.67
N TYR A 222 17.76 12.26 17.18
CA TYR A 222 16.42 12.75 16.87
C TYR A 222 16.21 14.21 17.25
N LYS A 223 16.88 14.71 18.29
CA LYS A 223 16.89 16.14 18.64
C LYS A 223 17.19 17.02 17.43
N GLU A 224 18.21 16.69 16.65
CA GLU A 224 18.61 17.47 15.48
C GLU A 224 17.59 17.34 14.34
N TYR A 225 17.05 16.14 14.11
CA TYR A 225 16.04 15.91 13.09
C TYR A 225 14.75 16.69 13.38
N PHE A 226 14.26 16.66 14.63
CA PHE A 226 13.12 17.46 15.06
C PHE A 226 13.38 18.97 14.97
N GLN A 227 14.59 19.43 15.34
CA GLN A 227 14.97 20.85 15.19
C GLN A 227 14.95 21.31 13.73
N LYS A 228 15.40 20.47 12.79
CA LYS A 228 15.35 20.79 11.35
C LYS A 228 13.94 20.73 10.78
N ALA A 229 13.14 19.76 11.19
CA ALA A 229 11.77 19.56 10.74
C ALA A 229 10.81 20.66 11.25
N TYR A 230 11.01 21.10 12.50
CA TYR A 230 10.13 22.04 13.19
C TYR A 230 10.92 23.15 13.91
N PRO A 231 11.65 24.02 13.16
CA PRO A 231 12.58 24.99 13.75
C PRO A 231 11.91 26.07 14.60
N ASN A 232 10.61 26.29 14.40
CA ASN A 232 9.84 27.32 15.08
C ASN A 232 9.10 26.82 16.34
N LEU A 233 9.30 25.55 16.71
CA LEU A 233 8.68 24.93 17.88
C LEU A 233 9.69 24.66 18.99
N SER A 234 9.26 24.89 20.23
CA SER A 234 10.01 24.43 21.40
C SER A 234 10.08 22.90 21.45
N ASP A 235 11.03 22.37 22.23
CA ASP A 235 11.16 20.92 22.43
C ASP A 235 9.87 20.30 23.00
N GLU A 236 9.19 21.00 23.93
CA GLU A 236 7.87 20.60 24.49
C GLU A 236 6.76 20.54 23.45
N GLN A 237 6.80 21.43 22.46
CA GLN A 237 5.78 21.44 21.41
C GLN A 237 6.01 20.35 20.37
N LYS A 238 7.28 20.06 20.01
CA LYS A 238 7.59 19.15 18.90
C LYS A 238 7.80 17.69 19.30
N TYR A 239 8.11 17.39 20.56
CA TYR A 239 8.25 16.01 21.04
C TYR A 239 6.90 15.44 21.48
N THR A 240 5.97 15.37 20.54
CA THR A 240 4.62 14.84 20.76
C THR A 240 4.26 13.81 19.68
N ASN A 241 3.28 12.96 19.98
CA ASN A 241 2.75 12.01 19.00
C ASN A 241 2.15 12.73 17.78
N GLU A 242 1.63 13.94 17.94
CA GLU A 242 1.13 14.74 16.83
C GLU A 242 2.27 15.05 15.84
N TYR A 243 3.35 15.71 16.29
CA TYR A 243 4.44 16.11 15.39
C TYR A 243 5.28 14.95 14.87
N ALA A 244 5.37 13.84 15.61
CA ALA A 244 5.92 12.61 15.06
C ALA A 244 5.02 12.00 13.98
N GLY A 245 3.70 11.93 14.23
CA GLY A 245 2.74 11.48 13.23
C GLY A 245 2.77 12.33 11.96
N LEU A 246 2.86 13.67 12.09
CA LEU A 246 3.01 14.59 10.95
C LEU A 246 4.31 14.37 10.15
N ALA A 247 5.41 14.02 10.82
CA ALA A 247 6.66 13.69 10.14
C ALA A 247 6.54 12.34 9.43
N ILE A 248 6.00 11.33 10.13
CA ILE A 248 5.74 9.98 9.58
C ILE A 248 4.86 10.08 8.33
N SER A 249 3.75 10.82 8.39
CA SER A 249 2.85 10.98 7.24
C SER A 249 3.51 11.74 6.08
N ALA A 250 4.39 12.71 6.38
CA ALA A 250 5.19 13.37 5.34
C ALA A 250 6.08 12.37 4.59
N TYR A 251 6.70 11.42 5.30
CA TYR A 251 7.43 10.32 4.67
C TYR A 251 6.50 9.39 3.88
N GLU A 252 5.36 8.98 4.45
CA GLU A 252 4.39 8.10 3.78
C GLU A 252 3.88 8.68 2.45
N ARG A 253 3.72 10.01 2.35
CA ARG A 253 3.37 10.69 1.09
C ARG A 253 4.39 10.46 -0.03
N THR A 254 5.65 10.19 0.32
CA THR A 254 6.74 9.96 -0.66
C THR A 254 6.88 8.50 -1.10
N LEU A 255 6.14 7.57 -0.51
CA LEU A 255 6.18 6.14 -0.83
C LEU A 255 5.52 5.85 -2.17
N LEU A 256 6.15 6.23 -3.28
CA LEU A 256 5.58 6.13 -4.62
C LEU A 256 6.22 5.00 -5.43
N ALA A 257 5.41 4.23 -6.15
CA ALA A 257 5.89 3.19 -7.08
C ALA A 257 6.28 3.77 -8.46
N ASN A 258 6.91 4.94 -8.45
CA ASN A 258 7.16 5.77 -9.63
C ASN A 258 8.23 5.22 -10.59
N ARG A 259 8.96 4.16 -10.22
CA ARG A 259 9.94 3.46 -11.08
C ARG A 259 9.42 2.15 -11.67
N ALA A 260 8.14 1.80 -11.46
CA ALA A 260 7.53 0.64 -12.09
C ALA A 260 7.58 0.70 -13.63
N PRO A 261 7.64 -0.44 -14.35
CA PRO A 261 7.68 -0.48 -15.81
C PRO A 261 6.59 0.33 -16.50
N PHE A 262 5.35 0.30 -15.99
CA PHE A 262 4.25 1.11 -16.53
C PHE A 262 4.53 2.61 -16.41
N GLN A 263 5.16 3.05 -15.33
CA GLN A 263 5.56 4.45 -15.13
C GLN A 263 6.68 4.87 -16.09
N GLN A 264 7.64 3.97 -16.38
CA GLN A 264 8.67 4.21 -17.40
C GLN A 264 8.06 4.27 -18.80
N TRP A 265 7.10 3.37 -19.09
CA TRP A 265 6.36 3.35 -20.35
C TRP A 265 5.54 4.62 -20.56
N LEU A 266 4.81 5.08 -19.54
CA LEU A 266 4.08 6.36 -19.58
C LEU A 266 5.01 7.54 -19.91
N ARG A 267 6.25 7.52 -19.42
CA ARG A 267 7.27 8.56 -19.67
C ARG A 267 8.02 8.42 -21.01
N GLY A 268 7.64 7.45 -21.84
CA GLY A 268 8.17 7.33 -23.21
C GLY A 268 8.97 6.06 -23.49
N ASP A 269 9.35 5.28 -22.47
CA ASP A 269 10.12 4.05 -22.68
C ASP A 269 9.20 2.89 -23.12
N ARG A 270 9.00 2.77 -24.43
CA ARG A 270 8.15 1.71 -25.02
C ARG A 270 8.68 0.29 -24.81
N ASN A 271 9.94 0.14 -24.39
CA ASN A 271 10.55 -1.16 -24.09
C ASN A 271 10.46 -1.55 -22.61
N ALA A 272 9.93 -0.67 -21.75
CA ALA A 272 9.83 -0.94 -20.31
C ALA A 272 8.89 -2.10 -20.00
N MET A 273 7.82 -2.29 -20.80
CA MET A 273 6.86 -3.38 -20.63
C MET A 273 6.98 -4.43 -21.75
N PHE A 274 6.80 -5.69 -21.39
CA PHE A 274 6.66 -6.77 -22.36
C PHE A 274 5.31 -6.70 -23.08
N GLU A 275 5.23 -7.28 -24.28
CA GLU A 275 4.00 -7.32 -25.09
C GLU A 275 2.80 -7.93 -24.35
N SER A 276 3.00 -8.95 -23.51
CA SER A 276 1.94 -9.53 -22.67
C SER A 276 1.41 -8.58 -21.61
N GLU A 277 2.29 -7.75 -21.04
CA GLU A 277 1.91 -6.73 -20.05
C GLU A 277 1.15 -5.58 -20.72
N LYS A 278 1.54 -5.20 -21.95
CA LYS A 278 0.77 -4.24 -22.77
C LYS A 278 -0.62 -4.76 -23.10
N ARG A 279 -0.77 -6.04 -23.48
CA ARG A 279 -2.09 -6.67 -23.68
C ARG A 279 -2.91 -6.69 -22.38
N GLY A 280 -2.27 -6.99 -21.25
CA GLY A 280 -2.88 -6.89 -19.93
C GLY A 280 -3.38 -5.48 -19.61
N ALA A 281 -2.59 -4.45 -19.91
CA ALA A 281 -2.99 -3.06 -19.76
C ALA A 281 -4.20 -2.71 -20.66
N MET A 282 -4.21 -3.19 -21.91
CA MET A 282 -5.38 -3.00 -22.80
C MET A 282 -6.65 -3.65 -22.25
N LEU A 283 -6.54 -4.83 -21.61
CA LEU A 283 -7.66 -5.47 -20.92
C LEU A 283 -8.09 -4.64 -19.72
N PHE A 284 -7.14 -4.17 -18.91
CA PHE A 284 -7.39 -3.37 -17.71
C PHE A 284 -8.17 -2.09 -18.02
N PHE A 285 -7.76 -1.33 -19.04
CA PHE A 285 -8.38 -0.07 -19.48
C PHE A 285 -9.51 -0.26 -20.51
N GLY A 286 -9.84 -1.53 -20.82
CA GLY A 286 -10.80 -1.91 -21.86
C GLY A 286 -11.76 -2.99 -21.37
N LYS A 287 -11.71 -4.18 -21.98
CA LYS A 287 -12.67 -5.27 -21.78
C LYS A 287 -12.86 -5.67 -20.30
N GLY A 288 -11.78 -5.69 -19.52
CA GLY A 288 -11.79 -6.08 -18.12
C GLY A 288 -12.36 -5.02 -17.18
N LYS A 289 -12.63 -3.80 -17.66
CA LYS A 289 -13.29 -2.70 -16.94
C LYS A 289 -12.65 -2.31 -15.60
N CYS A 290 -11.43 -2.75 -15.32
CA CYS A 290 -10.75 -2.48 -14.05
C CYS A 290 -10.59 -0.97 -13.80
N TYR A 291 -10.41 -0.21 -14.89
CA TYR A 291 -10.31 1.26 -14.88
C TYR A 291 -11.56 2.00 -14.38
N GLU A 292 -12.74 1.35 -14.33
CA GLU A 292 -13.97 1.98 -13.85
C GLU A 292 -13.87 2.33 -12.35
N CYS A 293 -13.03 1.60 -11.60
CA CYS A 293 -12.72 1.94 -10.19
C CYS A 293 -11.23 2.27 -9.98
N HIS A 294 -10.31 1.63 -10.71
CA HIS A 294 -8.87 1.79 -10.53
C HIS A 294 -8.27 2.75 -11.56
N THR A 295 -8.25 4.04 -11.22
CA THR A 295 -7.83 5.13 -12.11
C THR A 295 -6.83 6.07 -11.43
N GLY A 296 -6.36 7.08 -12.17
CA GLY A 296 -5.39 8.06 -11.68
C GLY A 296 -3.99 7.48 -11.47
N PRO A 297 -3.07 8.25 -10.85
CA PRO A 297 -1.66 7.86 -10.74
C PRO A 297 -1.42 6.58 -9.96
N ALA A 298 -2.17 6.39 -8.87
CA ALA A 298 -2.05 5.23 -7.97
C ALA A 298 -2.95 4.05 -8.36
N LEU A 299 -3.76 4.17 -9.43
CA LEU A 299 -4.78 3.20 -9.83
C LEU A 299 -5.72 2.84 -8.66
N ASN A 300 -6.21 3.88 -7.97
CA ASN A 300 -7.13 3.78 -6.85
C ASN A 300 -8.25 4.82 -6.99
N ALA A 301 -9.21 4.79 -6.08
CA ALA A 301 -10.23 5.82 -5.99
C ALA A 301 -10.71 5.98 -4.55
N MET A 302 -11.19 7.19 -4.22
CA MET A 302 -11.93 7.44 -3.00
C MET A 302 -13.39 7.02 -3.16
N GLU A 303 -13.58 5.74 -3.46
CA GLU A 303 -14.89 5.10 -3.62
C GLU A 303 -14.94 3.84 -2.76
N PHE A 304 -16.15 3.45 -2.37
CA PHE A 304 -16.38 2.33 -1.48
C PHE A 304 -17.39 1.38 -2.11
N HIS A 305 -16.99 0.13 -2.30
CA HIS A 305 -17.77 -0.87 -3.01
C HIS A 305 -17.87 -2.15 -2.19
N ALA A 306 -19.04 -2.79 -2.19
CA ALA A 306 -19.21 -4.10 -1.60
C ALA A 306 -19.10 -5.14 -2.70
N LEU A 307 -18.07 -5.97 -2.62
CA LEU A 307 -17.77 -6.98 -3.63
C LEU A 307 -17.91 -8.40 -3.10
N GLY A 308 -18.41 -8.58 -1.86
CA GLY A 308 -18.63 -9.89 -1.26
C GLY A 308 -17.35 -10.68 -0.95
N MET A 309 -16.21 -10.02 -0.79
CA MET A 309 -14.94 -10.68 -0.44
C MET A 309 -14.98 -11.25 0.99
N PRO A 310 -14.28 -12.37 1.27
CA PRO A 310 -14.22 -12.94 2.62
C PRO A 310 -13.52 -12.00 3.62
N ASP A 311 -13.96 -12.06 4.87
CA ASP A 311 -13.34 -11.33 5.98
C ASP A 311 -12.10 -12.05 6.52
N LEU A 312 -11.30 -11.34 7.32
CA LEU A 312 -10.07 -11.87 7.91
C LEU A 312 -10.38 -13.02 8.88
N ASN A 313 -9.94 -14.22 8.53
CA ASN A 313 -10.15 -15.43 9.33
C ASN A 313 -9.08 -16.50 9.00
N GLY A 314 -9.05 -17.57 9.81
CA GLY A 314 -8.24 -18.76 9.56
C GLY A 314 -7.10 -18.96 10.57
N PRO A 315 -6.26 -19.99 10.35
CA PRO A 315 -5.11 -20.28 11.21
C PRO A 315 -4.12 -19.11 11.24
N GLY A 316 -3.61 -18.77 12.43
CA GLY A 316 -2.66 -17.67 12.59
C GLY A 316 -3.27 -16.27 12.56
N VAL A 317 -4.61 -16.18 12.56
CA VAL A 317 -5.36 -14.93 12.75
C VAL A 317 -5.90 -14.88 14.18
N TYR A 318 -5.72 -13.74 14.84
CA TYR A 318 -6.08 -13.51 16.23
C TYR A 318 -6.95 -12.27 16.40
N GLY A 319 -7.68 -12.20 17.51
CA GLY A 319 -8.42 -10.99 17.90
C GLY A 319 -9.48 -10.53 16.89
N THR A 320 -10.04 -11.43 16.08
CA THR A 320 -11.12 -11.14 15.13
C THR A 320 -12.38 -11.97 15.46
N SER A 321 -13.54 -11.46 15.06
CA SER A 321 -14.82 -12.15 15.17
C SER A 321 -15.81 -11.64 14.12
N PRO A 322 -16.84 -12.42 13.73
CA PRO A 322 -17.79 -12.01 12.69
C PRO A 322 -18.59 -10.74 13.01
N ASP A 323 -18.78 -10.44 14.30
CA ASP A 323 -19.55 -9.30 14.81
C ASP A 323 -18.75 -7.99 14.91
N LYS A 324 -17.44 -8.02 14.62
CA LYS A 324 -16.61 -6.82 14.59
C LYS A 324 -17.12 -5.80 13.57
N ALA A 325 -17.09 -4.52 13.96
CA ALA A 325 -17.58 -3.42 13.13
C ALA A 325 -16.78 -3.28 11.83
N GLU A 326 -15.50 -3.66 11.86
CA GLU A 326 -14.59 -3.60 10.72
C GLU A 326 -15.02 -4.49 9.55
N ASN A 327 -15.72 -5.61 9.82
CA ASN A 327 -16.29 -6.46 8.78
C ASN A 327 -17.43 -5.77 8.00
N ARG A 328 -18.03 -4.72 8.57
CA ARG A 328 -19.04 -3.90 7.88
C ARG A 328 -18.41 -2.80 7.02
N GLY A 329 -17.08 -2.74 6.89
CA GLY A 329 -16.40 -1.74 6.08
C GLY A 329 -16.79 -0.31 6.47
N ARG A 330 -17.10 0.53 5.48
CA ARG A 330 -17.51 1.93 5.68
C ARG A 330 -18.72 2.06 6.62
N GLY A 331 -19.70 1.15 6.54
CA GLY A 331 -20.87 1.15 7.43
C GLY A 331 -20.54 0.93 8.91
N GLY A 332 -19.42 0.25 9.21
CA GLY A 332 -18.90 0.12 10.58
C GLY A 332 -18.42 1.45 11.17
N PHE A 333 -18.02 2.39 10.31
CA PHE A 333 -17.63 3.74 10.70
C PHE A 333 -18.80 4.72 10.65
N THR A 334 -19.55 4.77 9.54
CA THR A 334 -20.58 5.79 9.33
C THR A 334 -21.85 5.50 10.12
N GLY A 335 -22.10 4.23 10.50
CA GLY A 335 -23.35 3.79 11.10
C GLY A 335 -24.53 3.74 10.11
N ASN A 336 -24.32 4.11 8.84
CA ASN A 336 -25.34 4.08 7.80
C ASN A 336 -25.45 2.67 7.20
N PRO A 337 -26.63 2.01 7.26
CA PRO A 337 -26.81 0.69 6.67
C PRO A 337 -26.53 0.61 5.15
N ALA A 338 -26.63 1.73 4.42
CA ALA A 338 -26.31 1.78 3.00
C ALA A 338 -24.80 1.73 2.70
N ASP A 339 -23.94 1.88 3.72
CA ASP A 339 -22.48 1.79 3.61
C ASP A 339 -21.94 0.43 4.06
N ASN A 340 -22.81 -0.47 4.54
CA ASN A 340 -22.39 -1.77 5.05
C ASN A 340 -21.67 -2.60 3.97
N TYR A 341 -20.56 -3.21 4.38
CA TYR A 341 -19.71 -4.10 3.58
C TYR A 341 -18.98 -3.43 2.42
N LYS A 342 -19.02 -2.09 2.34
CA LYS A 342 -18.30 -1.33 1.32
C LYS A 342 -16.89 -1.02 1.80
N PHE A 343 -15.90 -1.37 1.00
CA PHE A 343 -14.49 -1.14 1.28
C PHE A 343 -13.86 -0.23 0.22
N LYS A 344 -12.89 0.57 0.63
CA LYS A 344 -12.19 1.52 -0.23
C LYS A 344 -11.48 0.82 -1.37
N VAL A 345 -11.52 1.39 -2.58
CA VAL A 345 -10.72 0.93 -3.72
C VAL A 345 -9.22 1.12 -3.41
N PRO A 346 -8.42 0.04 -3.29
CA PRO A 346 -7.00 0.16 -2.95
C PRO A 346 -6.15 0.50 -4.18
N GLN A 347 -4.92 0.95 -3.93
CA GLN A 347 -3.87 1.08 -4.96
C GLN A 347 -3.41 -0.30 -5.46
N LEU A 348 -2.89 -0.37 -6.69
CA LEU A 348 -2.54 -1.64 -7.34
C LEU A 348 -1.05 -1.86 -7.62
N TYR A 349 -0.16 -0.96 -7.20
CA TYR A 349 1.27 -1.15 -7.37
C TYR A 349 1.87 -2.07 -6.31
N ASN A 350 2.95 -2.76 -6.67
CA ASN A 350 3.74 -3.60 -5.78
C ASN A 350 2.94 -4.70 -5.04
N LEU A 351 1.90 -5.22 -5.69
CA LEU A 351 1.12 -6.35 -5.15
C LEU A 351 1.92 -7.66 -5.13
N LYS A 352 2.85 -7.84 -6.08
CA LYS A 352 3.64 -9.06 -6.27
C LYS A 352 4.46 -9.50 -5.05
N ASP A 353 4.89 -8.58 -4.19
CA ASP A 353 5.70 -8.91 -2.99
C ASP A 353 4.83 -9.36 -1.79
N SER A 354 3.50 -9.23 -1.88
CA SER A 354 2.59 -9.60 -0.79
C SER A 354 1.96 -10.99 -1.05
N PRO A 355 1.92 -11.89 -0.05
CA PRO A 355 1.32 -13.22 -0.24
C PRO A 355 -0.19 -13.28 0.01
N PHE A 356 -0.80 -12.20 0.50
CA PHE A 356 -2.22 -12.17 0.87
C PHE A 356 -2.91 -10.90 0.36
N PHE A 357 -4.17 -11.01 -0.05
CA PHE A 357 -4.91 -9.90 -0.67
C PHE A 357 -6.40 -9.84 -0.29
N GLY A 358 -7.02 -8.71 -0.60
CA GLY A 358 -8.35 -8.34 -0.15
C GLY A 358 -8.34 -7.81 1.27
N HIS A 359 -9.45 -7.21 1.70
CA HIS A 359 -9.55 -6.65 3.06
C HIS A 359 -9.44 -7.75 4.13
N GLY A 360 -9.88 -8.98 3.82
CA GLY A 360 -9.70 -10.15 4.69
C GLY A 360 -8.35 -10.88 4.53
N GLY A 361 -7.51 -10.52 3.56
CA GLY A 361 -6.28 -11.25 3.29
C GLY A 361 -6.48 -12.72 2.93
N THR A 362 -7.61 -13.11 2.35
CA THR A 362 -7.95 -14.53 2.10
C THR A 362 -7.51 -15.03 0.74
N PHE A 363 -7.28 -14.12 -0.22
CA PHE A 363 -6.73 -14.47 -1.53
C PHE A 363 -5.21 -14.52 -1.45
N THR A 364 -4.58 -15.41 -2.20
CA THR A 364 -3.14 -15.71 -2.11
C THR A 364 -2.35 -15.37 -3.37
N SER A 365 -3.02 -14.88 -4.41
CA SER A 365 -2.38 -14.35 -5.63
C SER A 365 -3.23 -13.26 -6.29
N VAL A 366 -2.60 -12.40 -7.10
CA VAL A 366 -3.30 -11.42 -7.92
C VAL A 366 -4.22 -12.12 -8.94
N ARG A 367 -3.75 -13.25 -9.51
CA ARG A 367 -4.55 -14.08 -10.42
C ARG A 367 -5.87 -14.53 -9.77
N GLU A 368 -5.84 -14.93 -8.50
CA GLU A 368 -7.04 -15.37 -7.78
C GLU A 368 -8.07 -14.25 -7.64
N ILE A 369 -7.64 -13.01 -7.37
CA ILE A 369 -8.53 -11.85 -7.32
C ILE A 369 -9.10 -11.55 -8.71
N ILE A 370 -8.27 -11.60 -9.76
CA ILE A 370 -8.74 -11.35 -11.12
C ILE A 370 -9.78 -12.40 -11.52
N ALA A 371 -9.54 -13.68 -11.22
CA ALA A 371 -10.51 -14.75 -11.45
C ALA A 371 -11.80 -14.54 -10.64
N TYR A 372 -11.69 -14.11 -9.38
CA TYR A 372 -12.83 -13.76 -8.53
C TYR A 372 -13.66 -12.62 -9.13
N LYS A 373 -13.01 -11.57 -9.63
CA LYS A 373 -13.66 -10.44 -10.31
C LYS A 373 -14.31 -10.85 -11.62
N ASN A 374 -13.62 -11.68 -12.42
CA ASN A 374 -14.14 -12.20 -13.67
C ASN A 374 -15.40 -13.06 -13.48
N ALA A 375 -15.43 -13.89 -12.43
CA ALA A 375 -16.57 -14.76 -12.11
C ALA A 375 -17.75 -13.99 -11.48
N ALA A 376 -17.46 -12.91 -10.75
CA ALA A 376 -18.43 -12.09 -10.04
C ALA A 376 -19.35 -12.88 -9.07
N GLN A 377 -18.77 -13.85 -8.36
CA GLN A 377 -19.49 -14.67 -7.39
C GLN A 377 -19.07 -14.25 -5.96
N PRO A 378 -19.97 -13.65 -5.17
CA PRO A 378 -19.65 -13.24 -3.80
C PRO A 378 -19.31 -14.46 -2.93
N ALA A 379 -18.28 -14.35 -2.10
CA ALA A 379 -17.80 -15.43 -1.23
C ALA A 379 -18.19 -15.23 0.25
N ASN A 380 -18.63 -14.03 0.61
CA ASN A 380 -19.11 -13.69 1.95
C ASN A 380 -20.64 -13.65 1.99
N SER A 381 -21.24 -14.66 2.62
CA SER A 381 -22.70 -14.78 2.77
C SER A 381 -23.33 -13.73 3.69
N ALA A 382 -22.52 -13.00 4.47
CA ALA A 382 -23.00 -11.88 5.27
C ALA A 382 -23.33 -10.65 4.41
N VAL A 383 -22.84 -10.57 3.17
CA VAL A 383 -23.09 -9.46 2.25
C VAL A 383 -24.35 -9.73 1.44
N PRO A 384 -25.46 -8.99 1.65
CA PRO A 384 -26.68 -9.18 0.89
C PRO A 384 -26.47 -8.83 -0.58
N ALA A 385 -27.15 -9.53 -1.50
CA ALA A 385 -27.09 -9.22 -2.93
C ALA A 385 -27.48 -7.76 -3.24
N SER A 386 -28.38 -7.16 -2.45
CA SER A 386 -28.78 -5.76 -2.59
C SER A 386 -27.72 -4.74 -2.17
N GLN A 387 -26.62 -5.17 -1.55
CA GLN A 387 -25.49 -4.31 -1.19
C GLN A 387 -24.35 -4.40 -2.20
N LEU A 388 -24.31 -5.46 -3.03
CA LEU A 388 -23.24 -5.67 -4.00
C LEU A 388 -23.21 -4.52 -5.02
N ALA A 389 -22.00 -4.10 -5.39
CA ALA A 389 -21.78 -3.09 -6.41
C ALA A 389 -22.41 -3.52 -7.74
N GLU A 390 -23.03 -2.59 -8.46
CA GLU A 390 -23.70 -2.88 -9.75
C GLU A 390 -22.70 -3.31 -10.83
N GLU A 391 -21.45 -2.87 -10.69
CA GLU A 391 -20.31 -3.20 -11.54
C GLU A 391 -19.75 -4.61 -11.28
N PHE A 392 -20.15 -5.28 -10.19
CA PHE A 392 -19.70 -6.63 -9.87
C PHE A 392 -20.49 -7.68 -10.67
N ILE A 393 -20.21 -7.72 -11.97
CA ILE A 393 -20.81 -8.62 -12.96
C ILE A 393 -19.73 -9.45 -13.68
N PRO A 394 -20.08 -10.61 -14.26
CA PRO A 394 -19.13 -11.41 -15.03
C PRO A 394 -18.49 -10.62 -16.17
N LEU A 395 -17.18 -10.78 -16.37
CA LEU A 395 -16.41 -10.04 -17.38
C LEU A 395 -16.11 -10.85 -18.66
N ASP A 396 -16.46 -12.15 -18.66
CA ASP A 396 -16.23 -13.08 -19.77
C ASP A 396 -14.78 -13.05 -20.31
N LEU A 397 -13.80 -12.90 -19.41
CA LEU A 397 -12.38 -13.02 -19.72
C LEU A 397 -12.01 -14.51 -19.84
N SER A 398 -11.27 -14.82 -20.90
CA SER A 398 -10.61 -16.11 -21.12
C SER A 398 -9.42 -16.31 -20.18
N GLU A 399 -8.92 -17.54 -20.07
CA GLU A 399 -7.74 -17.86 -19.25
C GLU A 399 -6.47 -17.11 -19.68
N GLU A 400 -6.32 -16.86 -20.99
CA GLU A 400 -5.21 -16.08 -21.55
C GLU A 400 -5.34 -14.60 -21.19
N GLU A 401 -6.55 -14.03 -21.28
CA GLU A 401 -6.79 -12.63 -20.87
C GLU A 401 -6.58 -12.44 -19.36
N ILE A 402 -7.01 -13.40 -18.52
CA ILE A 402 -6.72 -13.39 -17.09
C ILE A 402 -5.21 -13.43 -16.85
N ASN A 403 -4.47 -14.21 -17.63
CA ASN A 403 -3.01 -14.29 -17.52
C ASN A 403 -2.32 -12.98 -17.91
N ASP A 404 -2.65 -12.40 -19.05
CA ASP A 404 -2.07 -11.13 -19.49
C ASP A 404 -2.41 -10.00 -18.49
N LEU A 405 -3.65 -9.94 -17.99
CA LEU A 405 -4.05 -8.98 -16.95
C LEU A 405 -3.28 -9.18 -15.64
N THR A 406 -3.02 -10.45 -15.25
CA THR A 406 -2.17 -10.76 -14.09
C THR A 406 -0.75 -10.24 -14.29
N LEU A 407 -0.16 -10.45 -15.47
CA LEU A 407 1.20 -9.98 -15.78
C LEU A 407 1.31 -8.45 -15.74
N PHE A 408 0.29 -7.73 -16.23
CA PHE A 408 0.24 -6.28 -16.09
C PHE A 408 0.26 -5.87 -14.61
N VAL A 409 -0.65 -6.41 -13.79
CA VAL A 409 -0.75 -6.01 -12.38
C VAL A 409 0.48 -6.45 -11.56
N GLU A 410 1.01 -7.64 -11.80
CA GLU A 410 2.14 -8.18 -11.01
C GLU A 410 3.50 -7.64 -11.46
N ASN A 411 3.72 -7.35 -12.74
CA ASN A 411 5.04 -6.97 -13.25
C ASN A 411 5.09 -5.55 -13.77
N ALA A 412 4.10 -5.10 -14.55
CA ALA A 412 4.15 -3.74 -15.08
C ALA A 412 3.94 -2.67 -13.98
N LEU A 413 3.18 -3.01 -12.94
CA LEU A 413 2.99 -2.16 -11.76
C LEU A 413 3.99 -2.46 -10.62
N TYR A 414 5.08 -3.16 -10.92
CA TYR A 414 6.08 -3.56 -9.94
C TYR A 414 7.30 -2.66 -9.94
N ASP A 415 7.47 -1.87 -8.88
CA ASP A 415 8.69 -1.14 -8.63
C ASP A 415 9.65 -2.00 -7.78
N ALA A 416 10.72 -2.53 -8.39
CA ALA A 416 11.65 -3.45 -7.72
C ALA A 416 12.59 -2.76 -6.71
N ASP A 417 12.65 -1.42 -6.68
CA ASP A 417 13.65 -0.67 -5.91
C ASP A 417 13.06 -0.04 -4.63
N LEU A 418 12.18 -0.75 -3.92
CA LEU A 418 11.52 -0.19 -2.74
C LEU A 418 12.46 0.03 -1.55
N PHE A 419 13.62 -0.63 -1.50
CA PHE A 419 14.61 -0.46 -0.43
C PHE A 419 15.19 0.96 -0.37
N ARG A 420 15.07 1.76 -1.43
CA ARG A 420 15.41 3.20 -1.40
C ARG A 420 14.66 3.97 -0.30
N TYR A 421 13.50 3.46 0.13
CA TYR A 421 12.69 4.05 1.18
C TYR A 421 13.13 3.64 2.60
N GLU A 422 13.99 2.62 2.75
CA GLU A 422 14.53 2.22 4.05
C GLU A 422 15.71 3.12 4.47
N PRO A 423 15.87 3.48 5.76
CA PRO A 423 17.06 4.16 6.25
C PRO A 423 18.25 3.19 6.22
N ALA A 424 19.46 3.71 6.06
CA ALA A 424 20.66 2.86 6.16
C ALA A 424 20.90 2.37 7.61
N LEU A 425 20.59 3.23 8.59
CA LEU A 425 20.65 2.96 10.02
C LEU A 425 19.67 3.87 10.75
N LEU A 426 19.22 3.45 11.92
CA LEU A 426 18.40 4.28 12.80
C LEU A 426 19.28 5.21 13.65
N PRO A 427 18.83 6.45 13.93
CA PRO A 427 19.50 7.35 14.88
C PRO A 427 19.71 6.76 16.29
N SER A 428 18.84 5.83 16.71
CA SER A 428 18.98 5.09 17.98
C SER A 428 20.06 4.00 17.93
N GLY A 429 20.50 3.58 16.74
CA GLY A 429 21.33 2.40 16.53
C GLY A 429 20.56 1.07 16.62
N ASN A 430 19.24 1.10 16.84
CA ASN A 430 18.44 -0.12 16.88
C ASN A 430 18.34 -0.80 15.51
N CYS A 431 18.04 -2.10 15.54
CA CYS A 431 17.65 -2.81 14.33
C CYS A 431 16.23 -2.43 13.89
N PHE A 432 15.98 -2.54 12.59
CA PHE A 432 14.67 -2.38 11.95
C PHE A 432 14.48 -3.47 10.88
N PRO A 433 13.24 -3.86 10.54
CA PRO A 433 11.96 -3.28 10.99
C PRO A 433 11.58 -3.62 12.44
N ASN A 434 12.25 -4.61 13.04
CA ASN A 434 12.09 -4.99 14.45
C ASN A 434 13.46 -5.12 15.13
N ASN A 435 13.46 -5.07 16.46
CA ASN A 435 14.68 -5.07 17.27
C ASN A 435 14.67 -6.17 18.36
N ASP A 436 13.70 -7.08 18.32
CA ASP A 436 13.73 -8.31 19.13
C ASP A 436 14.88 -9.23 18.71
N VAL A 437 15.32 -10.10 19.63
CA VAL A 437 16.44 -11.02 19.42
C VAL A 437 16.20 -11.96 18.24
N GLY A 438 14.96 -12.39 17.99
CA GLY A 438 14.63 -13.23 16.85
C GLY A 438 14.93 -12.53 15.54
N THR A 439 14.42 -11.31 15.38
CA THR A 439 14.67 -10.49 14.18
C THR A 439 16.16 -10.17 14.00
N LYS A 440 16.89 -9.89 15.08
CA LYS A 440 18.33 -9.64 15.01
C LYS A 440 19.10 -10.82 14.43
N ASN A 441 18.74 -12.03 14.83
CA ASN A 441 19.31 -13.25 14.27
C ASN A 441 18.90 -13.45 12.81
N ASP A 442 17.64 -13.21 12.47
CA ASP A 442 17.12 -13.39 11.11
C ASP A 442 17.77 -12.45 10.10
N LEU A 443 18.03 -11.19 10.50
CA LEU A 443 18.52 -10.12 9.61
C LEU A 443 20.00 -9.78 9.77
N GLY A 444 20.67 -10.30 10.81
CA GLY A 444 22.10 -10.08 11.04
C GLY A 444 22.44 -8.63 11.44
N CYS A 445 21.63 -8.02 12.29
CA CYS A 445 21.75 -6.62 12.72
C CYS A 445 22.13 -6.48 14.21
N GLU A 446 23.03 -7.36 14.70
CA GLU A 446 23.56 -7.32 16.08
C GLU A 446 24.48 -6.11 16.37
#